data_AF-A0AAN8WHS2-F1
#
_entry.id   AF-A0AAN8WHS2-F1
#
_cell.length_a   1.000
_cell.length_b   1.000
_cell.length_c   1.000
_cell.angle_alpha   90.00
_cell.angle_beta   90.00
_cell.angle_gamma   90.00
#
_symmetry.space_group_name_H-M   'P 1'
#
loop_
_entity.id
_entity.type
_entity.pdbx_description
1 polymer ?
#
loop_
_entity_poly.entity_id
_entity_poly.type
_entity_poly.pdbx_seq_one_letter_code
_entity_poly.pdbx_strand_id
1 'polypeptide(L)' 'SLYFSPSATPCQVCQKTLGRRFGKQGYECRDCGFKCHKPCHVKTDTVCPNSTVNNMDL' A
#
# COMPACT_ATOMS: atom_id res chain seq x y z
N SER A 1 10.43 -24.51 10.89
CA SER A 1 10.87 -23.17 10.50
C SER A 1 9.96 -22.68 9.39
N LEU A 2 9.12 -21.67 9.65
CA LEU A 2 8.20 -21.14 8.64
C LEU A 2 9.01 -20.41 7.56
N TYR A 3 9.01 -20.95 6.35
CA TYR A 3 9.66 -20.36 5.18
C TYR A 3 8.96 -19.03 4.84
N PHE A 4 9.55 -17.91 5.28
CA PHE A 4 9.17 -16.58 4.83
C PHE A 4 9.57 -16.43 3.36
N SER A 5 8.61 -16.61 2.45
CA SER A 5 8.84 -16.48 1.01
C SER A 5 9.18 -15.01 0.67
N PRO A 6 10.40 -14.70 0.20
CA PRO A 6 10.97 -13.35 0.24
C PRO A 6 10.44 -12.36 -0.82
N SER A 7 9.20 -12.49 -1.31
CA SER A 7 8.77 -11.69 -2.48
C SER A 7 7.27 -11.46 -2.62
N ALA A 8 6.58 -11.40 -1.48
CA ALA A 8 5.17 -11.07 -1.39
C ALA A 8 5.04 -9.76 -0.62
N THR A 9 4.88 -8.64 -1.31
CA THR A 9 4.66 -7.35 -0.64
C THR A 9 3.33 -7.39 0.12
N PRO A 10 3.31 -7.27 1.46
CA PRO A 10 2.06 -7.27 2.20
C PRO A 10 1.32 -5.93 2.01
N CYS A 11 0.00 -5.98 1.91
CA CYS A 11 -0.84 -4.79 1.98
C CYS A 11 -0.93 -4.33 3.44
N GLN A 12 -0.53 -3.09 3.72
CA GLN A 12 -0.54 -2.55 5.08
C GLN A 12 -1.94 -2.30 5.66
N VAL A 13 -2.99 -2.36 4.83
CA VAL A 13 -4.38 -2.20 5.26
C VAL A 13 -5.00 -3.53 5.69
N CYS A 14 -4.98 -4.53 4.80
CA CYS A 14 -5.66 -5.81 5.05
C CYS A 14 -4.71 -6.97 5.40
N GLN A 15 -3.40 -6.71 5.47
CA GLN A 15 -2.32 -7.67 5.76
C GLN A 15 -2.25 -8.86 4.79
N LYS A 16 -2.98 -8.80 3.67
CA LYS A 16 -2.90 -9.80 2.59
C LYS A 16 -1.84 -9.39 1.58
N THR A 17 -1.20 -10.38 0.97
CA THR A 17 -0.21 -10.17 -0.09
C THR A 17 -0.79 -9.39 -1.28
N LEU A 18 -0.09 -8.34 -1.70
CA LEU A 18 -0.22 -7.77 -3.04
C LEU A 18 0.22 -8.87 -4.00
N GLY A 19 -0.72 -9.50 -4.71
CA GLY A 19 -0.48 -10.71 -5.49
C GLY A 19 0.65 -10.57 -6.52
N ARG A 20 0.98 -11.67 -7.20
CA ARG A 20 1.91 -11.72 -8.36
C ARG A 20 1.15 -11.85 -9.69
N ARG A 21 -0.04 -11.28 -9.83
CA ARG A 21 -0.71 -11.27 -11.16
C ARG A 21 -0.04 -10.25 -12.08
N PHE A 22 0.10 -10.56 -13.37
CA PHE A 22 0.66 -9.63 -14.35
C PHE A 22 -0.09 -8.27 -14.32
N GLY A 23 0.61 -7.18 -13.96
CA GLY A 23 0.07 -5.80 -13.93
C GLY A 23 0.22 -5.05 -12.59
N LYS A 24 -0.15 -3.75 -12.58
CA LYS A 24 -0.11 -2.88 -11.38
C LYS A 24 -1.20 -3.29 -10.37
N GLN A 25 -0.82 -3.99 -9.30
CA GLN A 25 -1.74 -4.60 -8.31
C GLN A 25 -1.98 -3.79 -7.03
N GLY A 26 -1.22 -2.71 -6.83
CA GLY A 26 -1.33 -1.88 -5.64
C GLY A 26 -0.83 -0.46 -5.86
N TYR A 27 -1.00 0.34 -4.82
CA TYR A 27 -0.39 1.66 -4.69
C TYR A 27 0.80 1.56 -3.75
N GLU A 28 1.83 2.33 -4.05
CA GLU A 28 2.99 2.56 -3.19
C GLU A 28 3.16 4.07 -3.03
N CYS A 29 3.06 4.55 -1.79
CA CYS A 29 3.38 5.94 -1.46
C CYS A 29 4.88 6.15 -1.61
N ARG A 30 5.28 7.22 -2.33
CA ARG A 30 6.70 7.52 -2.58
C ARG A 30 7.39 8.10 -1.34
N ASP A 31 6.65 8.76 -0.46
CA ASP A 31 7.21 9.50 0.67
C ASP A 31 7.42 8.61 1.90
N CYS A 32 6.45 7.74 2.20
CA CYS A 32 6.51 6.84 3.36
C CYS A 32 6.65 5.35 3.00
N GLY A 33 6.69 5.02 1.71
CA GLY A 33 6.78 3.63 1.25
C GLY A 33 5.52 2.80 1.54
N PHE A 34 4.39 3.44 1.87
CA PHE A 34 3.16 2.74 2.24
C PHE A 34 2.59 1.96 1.06
N LYS A 35 2.39 0.64 1.21
CA LYS A 35 1.95 -0.26 0.15
C LYS A 35 0.60 -0.88 0.46
N CYS A 36 -0.37 -0.74 -0.44
CA CYS A 36 -1.71 -1.29 -0.28
C CYS A 36 -2.36 -1.71 -1.61
N HIS A 37 -3.39 -2.57 -1.56
CA HIS A 37 -4.16 -2.90 -2.76
C HIS A 37 -4.93 -1.67 -3.23
N LYS A 38 -5.24 -1.60 -4.53
CA LYS A 38 -6.14 -0.57 -5.09
C LYS A 38 -7.47 -0.39 -4.31
N PRO A 39 -8.25 -1.45 -4.01
CA PRO A 39 -9.47 -1.33 -3.21
C PRO A 39 -9.22 -1.04 -1.72
N CYS A 40 -7.99 -1.25 -1.22
CA CYS A 40 -7.63 -0.94 0.16
C CYS A 40 -7.23 0.53 0.32
N HIS A 41 -6.71 1.16 -0.73
CA HIS A 41 -6.34 2.57 -0.71
C HIS A 41 -7.51 3.49 -0.38
N VAL A 42 -8.72 3.19 -0.85
CA VAL A 42 -9.92 3.98 -0.49
C VAL A 42 -10.47 3.67 0.91
N LYS A 43 -9.94 2.62 1.57
CA LYS A 43 -10.33 2.20 2.92
C LYS A 43 -9.27 2.52 3.97
N THR A 44 -8.14 3.12 3.56
CA THR A 44 -7.05 3.40 4.47
C THR A 44 -7.36 4.69 5.23
N ASP A 45 -7.49 4.60 6.56
CA ASP A 45 -7.54 5.78 7.43
C ASP A 45 -6.14 6.41 7.62
N THR A 46 -5.10 5.71 7.15
CA THR A 46 -3.72 6.16 7.25
C THR A 46 -3.40 7.17 6.16
N VAL A 47 -3.31 8.44 6.53
CA VAL A 47 -2.71 9.50 5.71
C VAL A 47 -1.19 9.45 5.89
N CYS A 48 -0.45 9.58 4.80
CA CYS A 48 1.00 9.60 4.88
C CYS A 48 1.47 10.87 5.62
N PRO A 49 2.27 10.74 6.70
CA PRO A 49 2.71 11.89 7.50
C PRO A 49 3.68 12.83 6.75
N ASN A 50 4.37 12.30 5.72
CA ASN A 50 5.27 13.07 4.86
C ASN A 50 4.59 13.52 3.56
N SER A 51 3.31 13.19 3.37
CA SER A 51 2.61 13.63 2.18
C SER A 51 2.38 15.13 2.29
N THR A 52 3.11 15.88 1.46
CA THR A 52 2.87 17.30 1.16
C THR A 52 1.63 17.47 0.26
N VAL A 53 0.68 16.54 0.35
CA VAL A 53 -0.67 16.71 -0.23
C VAL A 53 -1.35 17.75 0.64
N ASN A 54 -0.99 19.01 0.40
CA ASN A 54 -1.71 20.17 0.88
C ASN A 54 -3.16 19.93 0.53
N ASN A 55 -4.01 19.97 1.56
CA ASN A 55 -5.45 20.05 1.44
C ASN A 55 -5.77 21.03 0.30
N MET A 56 -6.11 20.52 -0.88
CA MET A 56 -6.70 21.35 -1.93
C MET A 56 -8.10 21.68 -1.42
N ASP A 57 -8.13 22.78 -0.67
CA ASP A 57 -9.30 23.62 -0.52
C ASP A 57 -9.83 23.88 -1.94
N LEU A 58 -10.98 23.31 -2.26
CA LEU A 58 -11.77 23.62 -3.44
C LEU A 58 -13.22 23.78 -3.02
#